data_AF-A0A2M7YC14-F1
#
_entry.id   AF-A0A2M7YC14-F1
#
_cell.length_a   1.000
_cell.length_b   1.000
_cell.length_c   1.000
_cell.angle_alpha   90.00
_cell.angle_beta   90.00
_cell.angle_gamma   90.00
#
_symmetry.space_group_name_H-M   'P 1'
#
loop_
_entity.id
_entity.type
_entity.pdbx_description
1 polymer ?
#
loop_
_entity_poly.entity_id
_entity_poly.type
_entity_poly.pdbx_seq_one_letter_code
_entity_poly.pdbx_strand_id
1 'polypeptide(L)'
;MADMMERHLRPACQANDLAVEELAEVIGPLAMTALDCAFEDCCTIVWNDGTNLASDYLKRRGWKETAINRAYIEALRDSVMSLHEVSDVRPGESFLARDLVRGGEPVRVIERTATKTLVAWDVIAARIVTVRGKVQLTSAVLAVERRLAEEILGIFKRAKDRLPQETVEILDGAAPDLRARIMVEMADPEQLLHSAASTITTVWLNDAIRRHLAPMPELANTDGDPLEFMTLHYRIAPAASPADIATALARVPDLRAEDDGAHWTLFAPGSFSPKGGRRKRPADPDVGRTVHASLSLENGVLKALVNSEARAARLRSLLDPALAGLVREPLVERITPEQAMAAHGGTGTPTPPRAPEAVDPAALRAALHEMLDRQYSKTLGEPVPMLGGKVTTHPPILADAGFGGLCCNQARMPMIVAKGFAPLSL
;
A
#
# COMPACT_ATOMS: atom_id res chain seq x y z
N MET A 1 12.67 -23.01 4.51
CA MET A 1 12.33 -21.81 3.73
C MET A 1 11.14 -22.08 2.82
N ALA A 2 11.23 -22.99 1.84
CA ALA A 2 10.13 -23.24 0.90
C ALA A 2 8.78 -23.53 1.58
N ASP A 3 8.73 -24.42 2.57
CA ASP A 3 7.48 -24.70 3.31
C ASP A 3 6.93 -23.47 4.05
N MET A 4 7.79 -22.53 4.49
CA MET A 4 7.35 -21.28 5.11
C MET A 4 6.72 -20.34 4.08
N MET A 5 7.34 -20.23 2.91
CA MET A 5 6.78 -19.45 1.80
C MET A 5 5.42 -20.00 1.39
N GLU A 6 5.30 -21.32 1.26
CA GLU A 6 4.02 -21.97 0.97
C GLU A 6 2.97 -21.64 2.04
N ARG A 7 3.33 -21.66 3.33
CA ARG A 7 2.41 -21.34 4.43
C ARG A 7 1.84 -19.92 4.36
N HIS A 8 2.64 -18.94 3.92
CA HIS A 8 2.21 -17.54 3.82
C HIS A 8 1.46 -17.25 2.51
N LEU A 9 1.85 -17.88 1.40
CA LEU A 9 1.43 -17.46 0.05
C LEU A 9 0.36 -18.37 -0.53
N ARG A 10 0.53 -19.69 -0.40
CA ARG A 10 -0.30 -20.69 -1.09
C ARG A 10 -1.80 -20.52 -0.79
N PRO A 11 -2.25 -20.33 0.47
CA PRO A 11 -3.69 -20.27 0.72
C PRO A 11 -4.37 -19.09 0.04
N ALA A 12 -3.71 -17.92 -0.01
CA ALA A 12 -4.23 -16.74 -0.70
C ALA A 12 -4.22 -16.92 -2.23
N CYS A 13 -3.16 -17.54 -2.77
CA CYS A 13 -3.06 -17.80 -4.21
C CYS A 13 -4.13 -18.82 -4.67
N GLN A 14 -4.30 -19.92 -3.93
CA GLN A 14 -5.33 -20.93 -4.19
C GLN A 14 -6.74 -20.35 -4.11
N ALA A 15 -7.01 -19.46 -3.16
CA ALA A 15 -8.32 -18.82 -3.03
C ALA A 15 -8.69 -17.87 -4.19
N ASN A 16 -7.73 -17.58 -5.08
CA ASN A 16 -7.90 -16.71 -6.23
C ASN A 16 -7.43 -17.37 -7.54
N ASP A 17 -7.31 -18.71 -7.56
CA ASP A 17 -6.88 -19.49 -8.73
C ASP A 17 -5.58 -18.95 -9.39
N LEU A 18 -4.61 -18.57 -8.56
CA LEU A 18 -3.35 -17.96 -8.97
C LEU A 18 -2.16 -18.87 -8.62
N ALA A 19 -1.15 -18.95 -9.49
CA ALA A 19 0.13 -19.54 -9.15
C ALA A 19 1.00 -18.54 -8.36
N VAL A 20 1.91 -19.02 -7.50
CA VAL A 20 2.70 -18.12 -6.64
C VAL A 20 3.65 -17.25 -7.47
N GLU A 21 4.07 -17.75 -8.62
CA GLU A 21 4.97 -17.09 -9.56
C GLU A 21 4.32 -15.88 -10.24
N GLU A 22 2.98 -15.90 -10.37
CA GLU A 22 2.20 -14.85 -11.02
C GLU A 22 1.92 -13.67 -10.06
N LEU A 23 2.22 -13.81 -8.76
CA LEU A 23 1.97 -12.76 -7.76
C LEU A 23 2.61 -11.43 -8.15
N ALA A 24 3.87 -11.45 -8.60
CA ALA A 24 4.57 -10.22 -8.97
C ALA A 24 3.94 -9.53 -10.19
N GLU A 25 3.26 -10.27 -11.07
CA GLU A 25 2.56 -9.73 -12.22
C GLU A 25 1.20 -9.12 -11.82
N VAL A 26 0.52 -9.70 -10.83
CA VAL A 26 -0.80 -9.25 -10.38
C VAL A 26 -0.72 -8.09 -9.39
N ILE A 27 0.10 -8.21 -8.34
CA ILE A 27 0.17 -7.24 -7.23
C ILE A 27 1.49 -6.45 -7.19
N GLY A 28 2.35 -6.64 -8.19
CA GLY A 28 3.57 -5.85 -8.35
C GLY A 28 4.52 -5.96 -7.15
N PRO A 29 5.07 -4.84 -6.65
CA PRO A 29 6.00 -4.83 -5.51
C PRO A 29 5.44 -5.43 -4.22
N LEU A 30 4.12 -5.51 -4.05
CA LEU A 30 3.49 -6.09 -2.86
C LEU A 30 3.78 -7.58 -2.69
N ALA A 31 4.08 -8.29 -3.79
CA ALA A 31 4.51 -9.68 -3.74
C ALA A 31 5.80 -9.82 -2.91
N MET A 32 6.75 -8.88 -3.03
CA MET A 32 7.98 -8.90 -2.25
C MET A 32 7.73 -8.72 -0.77
N THR A 33 6.81 -7.85 -0.38
CA THR A 33 6.49 -7.65 1.04
C THR A 33 5.93 -8.92 1.68
N ALA A 34 5.11 -9.70 0.96
CA ALA A 34 4.63 -10.99 1.44
C ALA A 34 5.77 -12.02 1.60
N LEU A 35 6.77 -12.00 0.70
CA LEU A 35 7.96 -12.84 0.78
C LEU A 35 8.83 -12.45 1.97
N ASP A 36 9.00 -11.16 2.23
CA ASP A 36 9.74 -10.65 3.39
C ASP A 36 9.08 -11.09 4.70
N CYS A 37 7.73 -11.08 4.78
CA CYS A 37 7.02 -11.61 5.93
C CYS A 37 7.29 -13.11 6.14
N ALA A 38 7.29 -13.92 5.08
CA ALA A 38 7.60 -15.35 5.17
C ALA A 38 9.06 -15.61 5.54
N PHE A 39 9.99 -14.78 5.08
CA PHE A 39 11.40 -14.86 5.44
C PHE A 39 11.63 -14.52 6.91
N GLU A 40 11.07 -13.41 7.39
CA GLU A 40 11.18 -13.03 8.80
C GLU A 40 10.55 -14.11 9.69
N ASP A 41 9.43 -14.72 9.29
CA ASP A 41 8.83 -15.82 10.05
C ASP A 41 9.71 -17.08 10.07
N CYS A 42 10.38 -17.39 8.96
CA CYS A 42 11.39 -18.45 8.90
C CYS A 42 12.58 -18.18 9.83
N CYS A 43 12.93 -16.91 10.06
CA CYS A 43 13.99 -16.52 10.99
C CYS A 43 13.62 -16.75 12.46
N THR A 44 12.33 -16.66 12.79
CA THR A 44 11.83 -16.62 14.17
C THR A 44 11.15 -17.90 14.63
N ILE A 45 10.68 -18.76 13.72
CA ILE A 45 10.00 -20.01 14.08
C ILE A 45 10.88 -20.92 14.94
N VAL A 46 10.36 -21.33 16.09
CA VAL A 46 11.06 -22.18 17.05
C VAL A 46 10.93 -23.64 16.63
N TRP A 47 12.07 -24.33 16.50
CA TRP A 47 12.16 -25.76 16.22
C TRP A 47 12.05 -26.58 17.50
N ASN A 48 11.97 -27.91 17.37
CA ASN A 48 11.79 -28.83 18.50
C ASN A 48 12.90 -28.75 19.57
N ASP A 49 14.09 -28.29 19.19
CA ASP A 49 15.23 -28.12 20.11
C ASP A 49 15.26 -26.74 20.80
N GLY A 50 14.21 -25.93 20.61
CA GLY A 50 14.09 -24.58 21.17
C GLY A 50 14.93 -23.52 20.45
N THR A 51 15.64 -23.88 19.37
CA THR A 51 16.37 -22.93 18.54
C THR A 51 15.55 -22.50 17.32
N ASN A 52 16.06 -21.53 16.58
CA ASN A 52 15.49 -21.05 15.32
C ASN A 52 16.60 -20.67 14.34
N LEU A 53 16.24 -20.29 13.12
CA LEU A 53 17.22 -19.96 12.09
C LEU A 53 18.14 -18.78 12.50
N ALA A 54 17.60 -17.77 13.19
CA ALA A 54 18.41 -16.65 13.66
C ALA A 54 19.48 -17.07 14.69
N SER A 55 19.12 -17.92 15.65
CA SER A 55 20.07 -18.47 16.64
C SER A 55 21.09 -19.44 16.03
N ASP A 56 20.68 -20.31 15.09
CA ASP A 56 21.62 -21.17 14.36
C ASP A 56 22.61 -20.35 13.53
N TYR A 57 22.13 -19.28 12.86
CA TYR A 57 22.98 -18.35 12.14
C TYR A 57 24.02 -17.69 13.07
N LEU A 58 23.58 -17.12 14.19
CA LEU A 58 24.47 -16.47 15.15
C LEU A 58 25.50 -17.43 15.72
N LYS A 59 25.11 -18.69 15.98
CA LYS A 59 26.01 -19.75 16.45
C LYS A 59 27.10 -20.08 15.43
N ARG A 60 26.75 -20.23 14.15
CA ARG A 60 27.70 -20.65 13.10
C ARG A 60 28.53 -19.50 12.52
N ARG A 61 27.92 -18.31 12.39
CA ARG A 61 28.41 -17.19 11.59
C ARG A 61 28.37 -15.84 12.29
N GLY A 62 27.80 -15.73 13.49
CA GLY A 62 27.68 -14.45 14.19
C GLY A 62 29.01 -13.75 14.46
N TRP A 63 30.14 -14.47 14.48
CA TRP A 63 31.49 -13.89 14.61
C TRP A 63 31.91 -13.05 13.40
N LYS A 64 31.25 -13.21 12.24
CA LYS A 64 31.44 -12.38 11.05
C LYS A 64 30.59 -11.11 11.06
N GLU A 65 29.65 -10.99 11.99
CA GLU A 65 28.75 -9.85 12.08
C GLU A 65 29.34 -8.71 12.90
N THR A 66 29.02 -7.49 12.48
CA THR A 66 29.25 -6.30 13.31
C THR A 66 28.39 -6.36 14.57
N ALA A 67 28.77 -5.62 15.62
CA ALA A 67 27.99 -5.57 16.85
C ALA A 67 26.53 -5.10 16.64
N ILE A 68 26.31 -4.20 15.66
CA ILE A 68 24.96 -3.71 15.35
C ILE A 68 24.13 -4.76 14.59
N ASN A 69 24.72 -5.49 13.64
CA ASN A 69 24.04 -6.56 12.93
C ASN A 69 23.69 -7.72 13.87
N ARG A 70 24.62 -8.11 14.74
CA ARG A 70 24.37 -9.14 15.76
C ARG A 70 23.20 -8.74 16.65
N ALA A 71 23.20 -7.51 17.19
CA ALA A 71 22.10 -7.02 18.03
C ALA A 71 20.76 -6.98 17.29
N TYR A 72 20.76 -6.67 15.99
CA TYR A 72 19.56 -6.73 15.16
C TYR A 72 19.04 -8.17 15.01
N ILE A 73 19.91 -9.13 14.69
CA ILE A 73 19.53 -10.54 14.51
C ILE A 73 19.06 -11.14 15.84
N GLU A 74 19.68 -10.79 16.97
CA GLU A 74 19.22 -11.17 18.31
C GLU A 74 17.84 -10.59 18.61
N ALA A 75 17.59 -9.33 18.27
CA ALA A 75 16.28 -8.72 18.49
C ALA A 75 15.21 -9.31 17.55
N LEU A 76 15.56 -9.63 16.30
CA LEU A 76 14.68 -10.33 15.36
C LEU A 76 14.34 -11.73 15.87
N ARG A 77 15.34 -12.49 16.36
CA ARG A 77 15.19 -13.86 16.88
C ARG A 77 14.02 -14.02 17.83
N ASP A 78 13.83 -13.03 18.71
CA ASP A 78 12.86 -13.08 19.81
C ASP A 78 11.56 -12.32 19.48
N SER A 79 11.37 -11.92 18.22
CA SER A 79 10.26 -11.07 17.79
C SER A 79 9.13 -11.85 17.12
N VAL A 80 7.92 -11.30 17.22
CA VAL A 80 6.71 -11.81 16.56
C VAL A 80 5.97 -10.67 15.86
N MET A 81 5.27 -10.99 14.77
CA MET A 81 4.48 -10.01 14.03
C MET A 81 3.17 -9.72 14.74
N SER A 82 2.80 -8.46 14.88
CA SER A 82 1.49 -8.03 15.39
C SER A 82 0.88 -6.91 14.53
N LEU A 83 -0.37 -6.58 14.80
CA LEU A 83 -1.08 -5.44 14.23
C LEU A 83 -0.90 -4.22 15.12
N HIS A 84 -0.53 -3.09 14.53
CA HIS A 84 -0.26 -1.85 15.26
C HIS A 84 -1.05 -0.69 14.67
N GLU A 85 -1.74 0.05 15.54
CA GLU A 85 -2.34 1.34 15.19
C GLU A 85 -1.32 2.47 15.35
N VAL A 86 -1.25 3.31 14.33
CA VAL A 86 -0.33 4.44 14.24
C VAL A 86 -0.96 5.71 14.83
N SER A 87 -0.19 6.45 15.60
CA SER A 87 -0.54 7.76 16.16
C SER A 87 0.71 8.64 16.33
N ASP A 88 0.54 9.93 16.64
CA ASP A 88 1.64 10.89 16.87
C ASP A 88 2.79 10.79 15.85
N VAL A 89 2.44 10.85 14.56
CA VAL A 89 3.41 10.74 13.46
C VAL A 89 4.25 12.02 13.39
N ARG A 90 5.56 11.86 13.46
CA ARG A 90 6.58 12.89 13.21
C ARG A 90 7.30 12.57 11.91
N PRO A 91 6.96 13.24 10.79
CA PRO A 91 7.54 12.94 9.49
C PRO A 91 9.07 12.97 9.50
N GLY A 92 9.70 11.90 9.02
CA GLY A 92 11.16 11.80 8.98
C GLY A 92 11.82 11.29 10.27
N GLU A 93 11.06 11.01 11.32
CA GLU A 93 11.60 10.78 12.66
C GLU A 93 10.98 9.57 13.38
N SER A 94 9.69 9.61 13.70
CA SER A 94 9.05 8.58 14.54
C SER A 94 7.53 8.57 14.46
N PHE A 95 6.91 7.54 15.02
CA PHE A 95 5.48 7.50 15.32
C PHE A 95 5.23 6.69 16.60
N LEU A 96 4.03 6.77 17.15
CA LEU A 96 3.55 5.91 18.23
C LEU A 96 2.78 4.71 17.64
N ALA A 97 3.15 3.50 18.06
CA ALA A 97 2.54 2.25 17.64
C ALA A 97 1.84 1.57 18.82
N ARG A 98 0.51 1.45 18.78
CA ARG A 98 -0.26 0.67 19.76
C ARG A 98 -0.50 -0.73 19.22
N ASP A 99 -0.05 -1.77 19.93
CA ASP A 99 -0.33 -3.15 19.57
C ASP A 99 -1.84 -3.45 19.78
N LEU A 100 -2.53 -3.86 18.73
CA LEU A 100 -3.97 -4.12 18.74
C LEU A 100 -4.32 -5.52 19.24
N VAL A 101 -3.34 -6.43 19.32
CA VAL A 101 -3.51 -7.79 19.84
C VAL A 101 -3.18 -7.84 21.33
N ARG A 102 -2.04 -7.26 21.73
CA ARG A 102 -1.61 -7.18 23.13
C ARG A 102 -2.32 -6.06 23.90
N GLY A 103 -2.74 -5.00 23.21
CA GLY A 103 -3.17 -3.76 23.83
C GLY A 103 -2.00 -3.01 24.49
N GLY A 104 -2.32 -2.24 25.54
CA GLY A 104 -1.33 -1.50 26.33
C GLY A 104 -0.99 -0.11 25.77
N GLU A 105 0.03 0.51 26.39
CA GLU A 105 0.50 1.83 26.01
C GLU A 105 1.26 1.79 24.68
N PRO A 106 1.04 2.78 23.79
CA PRO A 106 1.76 2.83 22.53
C PRO A 106 3.25 3.06 22.73
N VAL A 107 4.07 2.40 21.91
CA VAL A 107 5.54 2.54 21.93
C VAL A 107 6.00 3.50 20.84
N ARG A 108 7.03 4.30 21.12
CA ARG A 108 7.62 5.19 20.12
C ARG A 108 8.59 4.42 19.23
N VAL A 109 8.28 4.36 17.94
CA VAL A 109 9.06 3.67 16.92
C VAL A 109 9.83 4.70 16.11
N ILE A 110 11.16 4.53 15.99
CA ILE A 110 12.02 5.38 15.16
C ILE A 110 11.91 4.88 13.73
N GLU A 111 11.41 5.74 12.84
CA GLU A 111 11.18 5.41 11.44
C GLU A 111 11.22 6.71 10.60
N ARG A 112 11.97 6.72 9.50
CA ARG A 112 12.23 7.94 8.72
C ARG A 112 11.39 8.07 7.46
N THR A 113 10.98 6.96 6.86
CA THR A 113 10.50 6.98 5.50
C THR A 113 9.02 6.61 5.41
N ALA A 114 8.57 5.57 6.11
CA ALA A 114 7.16 5.29 6.31
C ALA A 114 6.43 6.48 6.96
N THR A 115 7.07 7.23 7.87
CA THR A 115 6.50 8.45 8.48
C THR A 115 6.23 9.59 7.49
N LYS A 116 6.66 9.49 6.23
CA LYS A 116 6.30 10.44 5.16
C LYS A 116 4.94 10.15 4.54
N THR A 117 4.44 8.92 4.69
CA THR A 117 3.16 8.48 4.11
C THR A 117 2.15 8.06 5.18
N LEU A 118 2.62 7.57 6.33
CA LEU A 118 1.77 7.17 7.45
C LEU A 118 1.02 8.38 8.02
N VAL A 119 -0.26 8.17 8.31
CA VAL A 119 -1.12 9.11 9.02
C VAL A 119 -1.66 8.47 10.30
N ALA A 120 -2.18 9.31 11.20
CA ALA A 120 -2.84 8.82 12.39
C ALA A 120 -4.01 7.90 12.01
N TRP A 121 -4.19 6.83 12.77
CA TRP A 121 -5.18 5.77 12.58
C TRP A 121 -4.88 4.77 11.47
N ASP A 122 -3.75 4.89 10.76
CA ASP A 122 -3.28 3.79 9.92
C ASP A 122 -3.03 2.54 10.76
N VAL A 123 -3.25 1.37 10.17
CA VAL A 123 -2.91 0.07 10.78
C VAL A 123 -1.82 -0.59 9.95
N ILE A 124 -0.77 -1.05 10.63
CA ILE A 124 0.31 -1.81 10.02
C ILE A 124 0.46 -3.18 10.68
N ALA A 125 0.80 -4.20 9.90
CA ALA A 125 1.34 -5.44 10.44
C ALA A 125 2.86 -5.44 10.30
N ALA A 126 3.57 -5.58 11.42
CA ALA A 126 5.03 -5.55 11.44
C ALA A 126 5.58 -6.20 12.71
N ARG A 127 6.89 -6.45 12.74
CA ARG A 127 7.63 -6.71 13.98
C ARG A 127 8.24 -5.40 14.47
N ILE A 128 8.07 -5.10 15.75
CA ILE A 128 8.74 -4.00 16.43
C ILE A 128 9.83 -4.60 17.31
N VAL A 129 11.06 -4.16 17.12
CA VAL A 129 12.25 -4.67 17.83
C VAL A 129 13.02 -3.55 18.50
N THR A 130 13.70 -3.87 19.59
CA THR A 130 14.62 -2.94 20.26
C THR A 130 16.06 -3.31 19.96
N VAL A 131 16.75 -2.48 19.20
CA VAL A 131 18.17 -2.70 18.84
C VAL A 131 19.02 -1.63 19.50
N ARG A 132 19.83 -2.06 20.48
CA ARG A 132 20.71 -1.16 21.27
C ARG A 132 19.95 0.03 21.88
N GLY A 133 18.77 -0.24 22.45
CA GLY A 133 17.91 0.77 23.10
C GLY A 133 17.06 1.61 22.14
N LYS A 134 17.11 1.36 20.83
CA LYS A 134 16.27 2.02 19.83
C LYS A 134 15.15 1.09 19.38
N VAL A 135 13.91 1.52 19.57
CA VAL A 135 12.72 0.82 19.09
C VAL A 135 12.52 1.15 17.61
N GLN A 136 12.43 0.14 16.75
CA GLN A 136 12.33 0.28 15.30
C GLN A 136 11.54 -0.88 14.67
N LEU A 137 11.06 -0.68 13.44
CA LEU A 137 10.46 -1.75 12.63
C LEU A 137 11.53 -2.68 12.06
N THR A 138 11.17 -3.94 11.83
CA THR A 138 11.90 -4.81 10.89
C THR A 138 11.56 -4.45 9.44
N SER A 139 12.08 -5.21 8.48
CA SER A 139 11.90 -4.95 7.04
C SER A 139 10.47 -5.24 6.55
N ALA A 140 9.80 -6.26 7.09
CA ALA A 140 8.49 -6.69 6.61
C ALA A 140 7.35 -5.91 7.27
N VAL A 141 6.80 -4.93 6.53
CA VAL A 141 5.70 -4.06 6.98
C VAL A 141 4.55 -4.10 5.98
N LEU A 142 3.38 -4.56 6.43
CA LEU A 142 2.15 -4.58 5.64
C LEU A 142 1.27 -3.39 6.04
N ALA A 143 0.85 -2.58 5.08
CA ALA A 143 -0.23 -1.62 5.29
C ALA A 143 -1.57 -2.36 5.27
N VAL A 144 -2.34 -2.26 6.35
CA VAL A 144 -3.58 -3.04 6.55
C VAL A 144 -4.76 -2.08 6.62
N GLU A 145 -5.72 -2.24 5.71
CA GLU A 145 -6.98 -1.49 5.81
C GLU A 145 -7.69 -1.81 7.13
N ARG A 146 -8.32 -0.80 7.73
CA ARG A 146 -8.98 -0.95 9.05
C ARG A 146 -9.98 -2.11 9.08
N ARG A 147 -10.79 -2.26 8.03
CA ARG A 147 -11.75 -3.36 7.86
C ARG A 147 -11.04 -4.72 7.93
N LEU A 148 -9.89 -4.85 7.26
CA LEU A 148 -9.12 -6.09 7.22
C LEU A 148 -8.43 -6.37 8.56
N ALA A 149 -7.95 -5.33 9.25
CA ALA A 149 -7.41 -5.45 10.60
C ALA A 149 -8.46 -5.99 11.58
N GLU A 150 -9.71 -5.51 11.50
CA GLU A 150 -10.83 -6.03 12.29
C GLU A 150 -11.14 -7.50 11.97
N GLU A 151 -11.07 -7.90 10.70
CA GLU A 151 -11.23 -9.30 10.30
C GLU A 151 -10.14 -10.19 10.90
N ILE A 152 -8.88 -9.77 10.85
CA ILE A 152 -7.73 -10.48 11.44
C ILE A 152 -7.89 -10.59 12.96
N LEU A 153 -8.22 -9.49 13.64
CA LEU A 153 -8.48 -9.49 15.09
C LEU A 153 -9.65 -10.41 15.45
N GLY A 154 -10.69 -10.47 14.61
CA GLY A 154 -11.80 -11.40 14.75
C GLY A 154 -11.37 -12.87 14.62
N ILE A 155 -10.45 -13.18 13.70
CA ILE A 155 -9.86 -14.52 13.57
C ILE A 155 -9.10 -14.90 14.86
N PHE A 156 -8.28 -13.98 15.37
CA PHE A 156 -7.51 -14.17 16.60
C PHE A 156 -8.40 -14.39 17.82
N LYS A 157 -9.47 -13.61 17.96
CA LYS A 157 -10.45 -13.80 19.02
C LYS A 157 -11.09 -15.19 18.97
N ARG A 158 -11.53 -15.63 17.77
CA ARG A 158 -12.12 -16.97 17.60
C ARG A 158 -11.11 -18.09 17.85
N ALA A 159 -9.85 -17.90 17.47
CA ALA A 159 -8.79 -18.88 17.74
C ALA A 159 -8.56 -19.05 19.24
N LYS A 160 -8.56 -17.95 20.01
CA LYS A 160 -8.47 -17.96 21.48
C LYS A 160 -9.67 -18.65 22.15
N ASP A 161 -10.86 -18.48 21.60
CA ASP A 161 -12.09 -19.08 22.13
C ASP A 161 -12.20 -20.61 21.81
N ARG A 162 -11.37 -21.12 20.90
CA ARG A 162 -11.42 -22.52 20.44
C ARG A 162 -10.47 -23.39 21.27
N LEU A 163 -11.00 -24.01 22.33
CA LEU A 163 -10.29 -25.04 23.08
C LEU A 163 -10.19 -26.33 22.24
N PRO A 164 -9.00 -26.95 22.09
CA PRO A 164 -8.91 -28.31 21.59
C PRO A 164 -9.78 -29.25 22.43
N GLN A 165 -10.44 -30.22 21.80
CA GLN A 165 -11.42 -31.08 22.47
C GLN A 165 -10.80 -31.88 23.64
N GLU A 166 -9.57 -32.33 23.48
CA GLU A 166 -8.77 -32.96 24.53
C GLU A 166 -8.50 -32.02 25.72
N THR A 167 -8.33 -30.72 25.45
CA THR A 167 -8.17 -29.70 26.50
C THR A 167 -9.49 -29.42 27.22
N VAL A 168 -10.63 -29.49 26.51
CA VAL A 168 -11.96 -29.40 27.14
C VAL A 168 -12.17 -30.55 28.12
N GLU A 169 -11.84 -31.78 27.72
CA GLU A 169 -11.96 -32.98 28.57
C GLU A 169 -11.06 -32.91 29.81
N ILE A 170 -9.82 -32.41 29.66
CA ILE A 170 -8.91 -32.18 30.79
C ILE A 170 -9.43 -31.08 31.72
N LEU A 171 -9.97 -29.97 31.18
CA LEU A 171 -10.47 -28.84 31.96
C LEU A 171 -11.78 -29.16 32.70
N ASP A 172 -12.63 -30.04 32.16
CA ASP A 172 -13.86 -30.47 32.82
C ASP A 172 -13.60 -31.32 34.07
N GLY A 173 -12.46 -32.02 34.13
CA GLY A 173 -12.01 -32.78 35.30
C GLY A 173 -11.11 -31.99 36.28
N ALA A 174 -10.70 -30.76 35.94
CA ALA A 174 -9.73 -29.98 36.72
C ALA A 174 -10.38 -29.18 37.85
N ALA A 175 -9.65 -29.00 38.96
CA ALA A 175 -10.04 -28.10 40.04
C ALA A 175 -10.20 -26.64 39.51
N PRO A 176 -11.15 -25.84 40.03
CA PRO A 176 -11.48 -24.52 39.49
C PRO A 176 -10.29 -23.55 39.38
N ASP A 177 -9.36 -23.63 40.31
CA ASP A 177 -8.12 -22.83 40.37
C ASP A 177 -7.10 -23.25 39.30
N LEU A 178 -6.92 -24.57 39.09
CA LEU A 178 -6.09 -25.10 38.03
C LEU A 178 -6.68 -24.77 36.65
N ARG A 179 -8.00 -24.90 36.50
CA ARG A 179 -8.73 -24.51 35.28
C ARG A 179 -8.53 -23.03 34.96
N ALA A 180 -8.67 -22.15 35.96
CA ALA A 180 -8.46 -20.71 35.79
C ALA A 180 -7.02 -20.39 35.35
N ARG A 181 -6.02 -21.05 35.95
CA ARG A 181 -4.60 -20.87 35.57
C ARG A 181 -4.33 -21.31 34.13
N ILE A 182 -4.82 -22.50 33.73
CA ILE A 182 -4.66 -23.01 32.37
C ILE A 182 -5.36 -22.09 31.37
N MET A 183 -6.56 -21.60 31.67
CA MET A 183 -7.25 -20.64 30.79
C MET A 183 -6.50 -19.30 30.66
N VAL A 184 -5.86 -18.81 31.72
CA VAL A 184 -5.01 -17.60 31.66
C VAL A 184 -3.78 -17.83 30.78
N GLU A 185 -3.16 -19.01 30.87
CA GLU A 185 -1.98 -19.38 30.09
C GLU A 185 -2.32 -19.63 28.61
N MET A 186 -3.47 -20.23 28.32
CA MET A 186 -3.99 -20.37 26.94
C MET A 186 -4.50 -19.05 26.35
N ALA A 187 -4.82 -18.08 27.21
CA ALA A 187 -5.22 -16.74 26.81
C ALA A 187 -4.04 -15.82 26.48
N ASP A 188 -2.80 -16.31 26.61
CA ASP A 188 -1.55 -15.58 26.37
C ASP A 188 -1.45 -15.10 24.91
N PRO A 189 -1.51 -13.78 24.66
CA PRO A 189 -1.33 -13.22 23.32
C PRO A 189 -0.01 -13.62 22.67
N GLU A 190 1.04 -13.91 23.45
CA GLU A 190 2.33 -14.30 22.88
C GLU A 190 2.27 -15.62 22.14
N GLN A 191 1.65 -16.66 22.72
CA GLN A 191 1.54 -17.97 22.06
C GLN A 191 0.78 -17.86 20.73
N LEU A 192 -0.27 -17.05 20.70
CA LEU A 192 -1.00 -16.75 19.48
C LEU A 192 -0.10 -16.09 18.44
N LEU A 193 0.63 -15.03 18.83
CA LEU A 193 1.44 -14.24 17.93
C LEU A 193 2.64 -15.01 17.33
N HIS A 194 3.17 -16.02 18.03
CA HIS A 194 4.21 -16.92 17.51
C HIS A 194 3.78 -17.71 16.27
N SER A 195 2.48 -17.86 16.03
CA SER A 195 1.92 -18.55 14.85
C SER A 195 1.06 -17.64 13.96
N ALA A 196 0.95 -16.36 14.31
CA ALA A 196 0.03 -15.42 13.68
C ALA A 196 0.53 -14.88 12.34
N ALA A 197 1.85 -14.78 12.14
CA ALA A 197 2.44 -14.07 10.99
C ALA A 197 1.95 -14.62 9.64
N SER A 198 1.87 -15.95 9.48
CA SER A 198 1.36 -16.55 8.24
C SER A 198 -0.11 -16.26 8.01
N THR A 199 -0.92 -16.21 9.07
CA THR A 199 -2.36 -15.86 9.00
C THR A 199 -2.54 -14.41 8.59
N ILE A 200 -1.81 -13.49 9.23
CA ILE A 200 -1.81 -12.06 8.89
C ILE A 200 -1.44 -11.87 7.42
N THR A 201 -0.32 -12.47 7.01
CA THR A 201 0.20 -12.36 5.63
C THR A 201 -0.81 -12.93 4.63
N THR A 202 -1.40 -14.09 4.92
CA THR A 202 -2.38 -14.75 4.03
C THR A 202 -3.63 -13.88 3.84
N VAL A 203 -4.20 -13.36 4.93
CA VAL A 203 -5.41 -12.54 4.88
C VAL A 203 -5.13 -11.24 4.13
N TRP A 204 -4.00 -10.59 4.42
CA TRP A 204 -3.54 -9.41 3.71
C TRP A 204 -3.33 -9.67 2.22
N LEU A 205 -2.66 -10.77 1.87
CA LEU A 205 -2.34 -11.13 0.50
C LEU A 205 -3.59 -11.41 -0.33
N ASN A 206 -4.56 -12.14 0.24
CA ASN A 206 -5.84 -12.41 -0.41
C ASN A 206 -6.61 -11.11 -0.72
N ASP A 207 -6.64 -10.17 0.23
CA ASP A 207 -7.24 -8.85 0.00
C ASP A 207 -6.51 -8.06 -1.09
N ALA A 208 -5.17 -8.03 -1.05
CA ALA A 208 -4.36 -7.37 -2.06
C ALA A 208 -4.61 -7.93 -3.47
N ILE A 209 -4.62 -9.26 -3.63
CA ILE A 209 -4.93 -9.93 -4.91
C ILE A 209 -6.31 -9.53 -5.40
N ARG A 210 -7.34 -9.62 -4.53
CA ARG A 210 -8.72 -9.28 -4.91
C ARG A 210 -8.88 -7.85 -5.35
N ARG A 211 -8.20 -6.89 -4.69
CA ARG A 211 -8.23 -5.48 -5.11
C ARG A 211 -7.58 -5.24 -6.46
N HIS A 212 -6.51 -5.96 -6.79
CA HIS A 212 -5.83 -5.82 -8.09
C HIS A 212 -6.56 -6.56 -9.23
N LEU A 213 -7.28 -7.63 -8.91
CA LEU A 213 -8.13 -8.35 -9.87
C LEU A 213 -9.55 -7.76 -9.97
N ALA A 214 -9.95 -6.87 -9.07
CA ALA A 214 -11.26 -6.24 -9.12
C ALA A 214 -11.39 -5.43 -10.41
N PRO A 215 -12.55 -5.52 -11.10
CA PRO A 215 -12.80 -4.67 -12.24
C PRO A 215 -12.79 -3.21 -11.79
N MET A 216 -12.37 -2.32 -12.69
CA MET A 216 -12.45 -0.88 -12.47
C MET A 216 -13.89 -0.53 -12.11
N PRO A 217 -14.14 0.23 -11.01
CA PRO A 217 -15.48 0.68 -10.71
C PRO A 217 -16.02 1.56 -11.83
N GLU A 218 -17.33 1.53 -12.05
CA GLU A 218 -17.99 2.50 -12.93
C GLU A 218 -17.84 3.90 -12.30
N LEU A 219 -17.11 4.78 -12.97
CA LEU A 219 -16.91 6.15 -12.53
C LEU A 219 -17.93 7.05 -13.21
N ALA A 220 -18.70 7.77 -12.41
CA ALA A 220 -19.64 8.77 -12.88
C ALA A 220 -19.43 10.11 -12.15
N ASN A 221 -19.74 11.21 -12.84
CA ASN A 221 -19.76 12.54 -12.23
C ASN A 221 -21.01 12.73 -11.34
N THR A 222 -21.15 13.90 -10.71
CA THR A 222 -22.30 14.23 -9.86
C THR A 222 -23.66 14.22 -10.56
N ASP A 223 -23.65 14.28 -11.90
CA ASP A 223 -24.86 14.26 -12.73
C ASP A 223 -25.23 12.83 -13.16
N GLY A 224 -24.39 11.83 -12.81
CA GLY A 224 -24.53 10.44 -13.22
C GLY A 224 -23.97 10.14 -14.62
N ASP A 225 -23.31 11.10 -15.28
CA ASP A 225 -22.68 10.85 -16.58
C ASP A 225 -21.38 10.05 -16.37
N PRO A 226 -21.04 9.09 -17.26
CA PRO A 226 -19.74 8.42 -17.25
C PRO A 226 -18.59 9.42 -17.28
N LEU A 227 -17.57 9.18 -16.47
CA LEU A 227 -16.43 10.07 -16.33
C LEU A 227 -15.53 9.97 -17.57
N GLU A 228 -15.33 11.08 -18.26
CA GLU A 228 -14.39 11.20 -19.36
C GLU A 228 -13.77 12.60 -19.34
N PHE A 229 -12.45 12.68 -19.14
CA PHE A 229 -11.76 13.95 -19.07
C PHE A 229 -11.60 14.50 -20.49
N MET A 230 -12.27 15.61 -20.75
CA MET A 230 -12.23 16.25 -22.06
C MET A 230 -11.68 17.66 -21.95
N THR A 231 -10.75 18.01 -22.84
CA THR A 231 -10.24 19.37 -22.98
C THR A 231 -10.59 19.89 -24.37
N LEU A 232 -11.35 20.98 -24.41
CA LEU A 232 -11.67 21.70 -25.63
C LEU A 232 -10.69 22.85 -25.79
N HIS A 233 -9.88 22.81 -26.85
CA HIS A 233 -8.84 23.80 -27.13
C HIS A 233 -9.32 24.78 -28.22
N TYR A 234 -9.85 25.92 -27.80
CA TYR A 234 -10.31 27.00 -28.68
C TYR A 234 -9.17 27.96 -29.00
N ARG A 235 -8.69 27.95 -30.24
CA ARG A 235 -7.69 28.94 -30.69
C ARG A 235 -8.36 30.28 -30.99
N ILE A 236 -7.84 31.37 -30.42
CA ILE A 236 -8.34 32.71 -30.70
C ILE A 236 -8.13 33.04 -32.20
N ALA A 237 -9.15 33.67 -32.81
CA ALA A 237 -9.08 34.12 -34.19
C ALA A 237 -8.07 35.27 -34.35
N PRO A 238 -7.38 35.41 -35.50
CA PRO A 238 -6.34 36.44 -35.67
C PRO A 238 -6.79 37.89 -35.43
N ALA A 239 -8.08 38.16 -35.63
CA ALA A 239 -8.68 39.48 -35.44
C ALA A 239 -9.26 39.71 -34.04
N ALA A 240 -9.23 38.70 -33.16
CA ALA A 240 -9.78 38.76 -31.81
C ALA A 240 -8.65 38.85 -30.76
N SER A 241 -8.92 39.53 -29.67
CA SER A 241 -8.01 39.68 -28.53
C SER A 241 -8.47 38.89 -27.31
N PRO A 242 -7.58 38.59 -26.34
CA PRO A 242 -7.96 38.05 -25.04
C PRO A 242 -9.07 38.85 -24.32
N ALA A 243 -9.07 40.17 -24.48
CA ALA A 243 -10.09 41.05 -23.89
C ALA A 243 -11.48 40.85 -24.53
N ASP A 244 -11.53 40.57 -25.84
CA ASP A 244 -12.78 40.23 -26.54
C ASP A 244 -13.35 38.90 -26.01
N ILE A 245 -12.48 37.91 -25.77
CA ILE A 245 -12.87 36.63 -25.16
C ILE A 245 -13.43 36.84 -23.76
N ALA A 246 -12.73 37.58 -22.89
CA ALA A 246 -13.21 37.86 -21.53
C ALA A 246 -14.56 38.58 -21.54
N THR A 247 -14.74 39.55 -22.46
CA THR A 247 -16.00 40.30 -22.64
C THR A 247 -17.14 39.39 -23.10
N ALA A 248 -16.86 38.45 -24.00
CA ALA A 248 -17.83 37.47 -24.46
C ALA A 248 -18.22 36.48 -23.36
N LEU A 249 -17.24 35.95 -22.63
CA LEU A 249 -17.45 35.00 -21.52
C LEU A 249 -18.24 35.63 -20.36
N ALA A 250 -18.09 36.93 -20.10
CA ALA A 250 -18.87 37.65 -19.09
C ALA A 250 -20.39 37.63 -19.35
N ARG A 251 -20.83 37.30 -20.57
CA ARG A 251 -22.26 37.17 -20.92
C ARG A 251 -22.80 35.75 -20.77
N VAL A 252 -21.94 34.77 -20.50
CA VAL A 252 -22.33 33.37 -20.35
C VAL A 252 -22.95 33.17 -18.97
N PRO A 253 -24.20 32.66 -18.87
CA PRO A 253 -24.84 32.38 -17.59
C PRO A 253 -24.00 31.41 -16.74
N ASP A 254 -23.99 31.64 -15.42
CA ASP A 254 -23.32 30.77 -14.44
C ASP A 254 -21.81 30.57 -14.61
N LEU A 255 -21.18 31.29 -15.54
CA LEU A 255 -19.74 31.40 -15.66
C LEU A 255 -19.23 32.53 -14.77
N ARG A 256 -18.18 32.28 -13.98
CA ARG A 256 -17.54 33.26 -13.09
C ARG A 256 -16.09 33.42 -13.48
N ALA A 257 -15.63 34.66 -13.56
CA ALA A 257 -14.22 34.97 -13.74
C ALA A 257 -13.51 34.91 -12.38
N GLU A 258 -12.29 34.38 -12.37
CA GLU A 258 -11.36 34.49 -11.26
C GLU A 258 -10.66 35.88 -11.29
N ASP A 259 -10.04 36.27 -10.17
CA ASP A 259 -9.40 37.58 -10.01
C ASP A 259 -8.21 37.84 -10.97
N ASP A 260 -7.66 36.79 -11.58
CA ASP A 260 -6.52 36.88 -12.49
C ASP A 260 -6.88 37.26 -13.93
N GLY A 261 -8.17 37.30 -14.27
CA GLY A 261 -8.67 37.65 -15.60
C GLY A 261 -8.33 36.62 -16.70
N ALA A 262 -7.81 35.46 -16.33
CA ALA A 262 -7.39 34.39 -17.25
C ALA A 262 -8.09 33.07 -16.98
N HIS A 263 -8.80 32.93 -15.85
CA HIS A 263 -9.52 31.71 -15.48
C HIS A 263 -11.00 31.96 -15.25
N TRP A 264 -11.81 30.96 -15.58
CA TRP A 264 -13.25 30.97 -15.31
C TRP A 264 -13.76 29.62 -14.83
N THR A 265 -14.77 29.65 -13.97
CA THR A 265 -15.45 28.47 -13.43
C THR A 265 -16.92 28.49 -13.84
N LEU A 266 -17.37 27.45 -14.53
CA LEU A 266 -18.79 27.27 -14.89
C LEU A 266 -19.47 26.41 -13.83
N PHE A 267 -20.56 26.91 -13.26
CA PHE A 267 -21.33 26.19 -12.26
C PHE A 267 -22.60 25.55 -12.82
N ALA A 268 -23.08 24.50 -12.15
CA ALA A 268 -24.37 23.88 -12.43
C ALA A 268 -25.51 24.89 -12.26
N PRO A 269 -26.52 24.94 -13.16
CA PRO A 269 -27.60 25.93 -13.09
C PRO A 269 -28.34 25.94 -11.75
N GLY A 270 -28.69 27.14 -11.27
CA GLY A 270 -29.45 27.34 -10.02
C GLY A 270 -28.58 27.61 -8.78
N SER A 271 -29.23 27.99 -7.67
CA SER A 271 -28.56 28.29 -6.40
C SER A 271 -28.52 27.08 -5.46
N PHE A 272 -27.39 26.81 -4.82
CA PHE A 272 -27.34 25.87 -3.71
C PHE A 272 -28.00 26.49 -2.48
N SER A 273 -29.05 25.86 -1.94
CA SER A 273 -29.66 26.24 -0.65
C SER A 273 -29.24 25.22 0.41
N PRO A 274 -28.35 25.58 1.35
CA PRO A 274 -28.00 24.67 2.44
C PRO A 274 -29.25 24.38 3.29
N LYS A 275 -29.67 23.10 3.36
CA LYS A 275 -30.68 22.70 4.34
C LYS A 275 -30.03 22.73 5.73
N GLY A 276 -30.33 23.78 6.48
CA GLY A 276 -30.02 23.89 7.91
C GLY A 276 -28.69 24.58 8.21
N GLY A 277 -28.72 25.88 8.45
CA GLY A 277 -27.58 26.60 9.01
C GLY A 277 -27.82 28.10 9.10
N ARG A 278 -28.08 28.62 10.31
CA ARG A 278 -27.99 30.07 10.59
C ARG A 278 -26.54 30.52 10.39
N ARG A 279 -26.24 31.26 9.32
CA ARG A 279 -24.99 32.03 9.20
C ARG A 279 -25.27 33.50 8.86
N LYS A 280 -24.53 34.39 9.54
CA LYS A 280 -24.62 35.87 9.55
C LYS A 280 -23.59 36.54 8.60
N ARG A 281 -23.29 35.96 7.44
CA ARG A 281 -22.50 36.62 6.38
C ARG A 281 -23.24 36.47 5.05
N PRO A 282 -23.12 37.41 4.10
CA PRO A 282 -23.50 37.12 2.72
C PRO A 282 -22.62 35.96 2.28
N ALA A 283 -23.23 34.78 2.15
CA ALA A 283 -22.55 33.64 1.57
C ALA A 283 -22.36 33.96 0.08
N ASP A 284 -21.14 33.78 -0.42
CA ASP A 284 -20.92 33.71 -1.85
C ASP A 284 -21.92 32.69 -2.42
N PRO A 285 -22.79 33.09 -3.38
CA PRO A 285 -23.88 32.26 -3.89
C PRO A 285 -23.39 31.00 -4.60
N ASP A 286 -22.10 30.95 -4.96
CA ASP A 286 -21.49 29.86 -5.69
C ASP A 286 -20.85 28.80 -4.76
N VAL A 287 -20.76 29.08 -3.45
CA VAL A 287 -20.23 28.14 -2.46
C VAL A 287 -21.10 26.88 -2.39
N GLY A 288 -20.49 25.73 -2.68
CA GLY A 288 -21.13 24.42 -2.67
C GLY A 288 -21.90 24.08 -3.96
N ARG A 289 -21.89 24.97 -4.97
CA ARG A 289 -22.39 24.61 -6.31
C ARG A 289 -21.43 23.62 -6.97
N THR A 290 -21.99 22.72 -7.76
CA THR A 290 -21.21 21.79 -8.57
C THR A 290 -20.53 22.54 -9.72
N VAL A 291 -19.23 22.29 -9.91
CA VAL A 291 -18.49 22.81 -11.05
C VAL A 291 -18.71 21.90 -12.26
N HIS A 292 -19.16 22.48 -13.37
CA HIS A 292 -19.38 21.80 -14.64
C HIS A 292 -18.19 21.92 -15.59
N ALA A 293 -17.47 23.05 -15.56
CA ALA A 293 -16.27 23.26 -16.37
C ALA A 293 -15.31 24.24 -15.71
N SER A 294 -14.03 24.07 -15.99
CA SER A 294 -12.98 25.05 -15.69
C SER A 294 -12.36 25.51 -17.00
N LEU A 295 -12.24 26.82 -17.18
CA LEU A 295 -11.68 27.44 -18.38
C LEU A 295 -10.40 28.20 -18.01
N SER A 296 -9.40 28.15 -18.88
CA SER A 296 -8.20 28.97 -18.77
C SER A 296 -7.79 29.51 -20.13
N LEU A 297 -7.30 30.74 -20.17
CA LEU A 297 -6.79 31.37 -21.38
C LEU A 297 -5.27 31.54 -21.27
N GLU A 298 -4.55 30.76 -22.07
CA GLU A 298 -3.09 30.74 -22.09
C GLU A 298 -2.58 30.70 -23.53
N ASN A 299 -1.55 31.49 -23.85
CA ASN A 299 -0.86 31.43 -25.14
C ASN A 299 -1.80 31.52 -26.38
N GLY A 300 -2.87 32.32 -26.28
CA GLY A 300 -3.87 32.48 -27.35
C GLY A 300 -4.81 31.29 -27.54
N VAL A 301 -4.86 30.36 -26.57
CA VAL A 301 -5.76 29.21 -26.56
C VAL A 301 -6.62 29.27 -25.30
N LEU A 302 -7.93 29.34 -25.49
CA LEU A 302 -8.91 29.13 -24.42
C LEU A 302 -9.11 27.61 -24.28
N LYS A 303 -8.65 27.05 -23.17
CA LYS A 303 -8.85 25.65 -22.81
C LYS A 303 -10.09 25.55 -21.94
N ALA A 304 -10.96 24.60 -22.22
CA ALA A 304 -12.07 24.26 -21.35
C ALA A 304 -12.02 22.80 -20.95
N LEU A 305 -11.87 22.56 -19.65
CA LEU A 305 -11.81 21.23 -19.05
C LEU A 305 -13.19 20.84 -18.52
N VAL A 306 -13.67 19.67 -18.95
CA VAL A 306 -14.90 19.04 -18.46
C VAL A 306 -14.65 17.55 -18.21
N ASN A 307 -15.55 16.91 -17.46
CA ASN A 307 -15.40 15.52 -17.05
C ASN A 307 -16.50 14.58 -17.59
N SER A 308 -17.25 14.99 -18.62
CA SER A 308 -18.14 14.12 -19.41
C SER A 308 -18.44 14.70 -20.79
N GLU A 309 -18.79 13.84 -21.75
CA GLU A 309 -19.29 14.23 -23.08
C GLU A 309 -20.53 15.13 -22.98
N ALA A 310 -21.45 14.78 -22.09
CA ALA A 310 -22.68 15.54 -21.92
C ALA A 310 -22.39 16.95 -21.40
N ARG A 311 -21.41 17.13 -20.49
CA ARG A 311 -20.95 18.46 -20.05
C ARG A 311 -20.22 19.20 -21.16
N ALA A 312 -19.43 18.52 -22.00
CA ALA A 312 -18.80 19.12 -23.17
C ALA A 312 -19.84 19.68 -24.16
N ALA A 313 -20.87 18.89 -24.48
CA ALA A 313 -21.95 19.31 -25.36
C ALA A 313 -22.76 20.49 -24.77
N ARG A 314 -23.07 20.46 -23.47
CA ARG A 314 -23.72 21.56 -22.76
C ARG A 314 -22.87 22.84 -22.80
N LEU A 315 -21.58 22.71 -22.50
CA LEU A 315 -20.64 23.84 -22.54
C LEU A 315 -20.54 24.44 -23.94
N ARG A 316 -20.41 23.61 -24.98
CA ARG A 316 -20.39 24.07 -26.37
C ARG A 316 -21.65 24.84 -26.75
N SER A 317 -22.83 24.35 -26.36
CA SER A 317 -24.10 25.05 -26.60
C SER A 317 -24.12 26.46 -25.99
N LEU A 318 -23.43 26.67 -24.85
CA LEU A 318 -23.28 27.97 -24.21
C LEU A 318 -22.19 28.84 -24.84
N LEU A 319 -21.05 28.26 -25.19
CA LEU A 319 -19.88 28.98 -25.69
C LEU A 319 -19.96 29.31 -27.18
N ASP A 320 -20.49 28.42 -28.01
CA ASP A 320 -20.49 28.58 -29.47
C ASP A 320 -21.18 29.89 -29.91
N PRO A 321 -22.35 30.29 -29.35
CA PRO A 321 -22.96 31.58 -29.65
C PRO A 321 -22.18 32.77 -29.07
N ALA A 322 -21.60 32.62 -27.87
CA ALA A 322 -20.89 33.70 -27.18
C ALA A 322 -19.56 34.04 -27.85
N LEU A 323 -18.85 33.03 -28.36
CA LEU A 323 -17.52 33.14 -28.95
C LEU A 323 -17.53 33.15 -30.49
N ALA A 324 -18.72 33.28 -31.10
CA ALA A 324 -18.89 33.28 -32.55
C ALA A 324 -17.97 34.32 -33.22
N GLY A 325 -17.11 33.86 -34.13
CA GLY A 325 -16.14 34.70 -34.85
C GLY A 325 -14.90 35.12 -34.04
N LEU A 326 -14.85 34.84 -32.74
CA LEU A 326 -13.71 35.16 -31.87
C LEU A 326 -12.73 34.00 -31.71
N VAL A 327 -13.21 32.76 -31.91
CA VAL A 327 -12.40 31.53 -31.82
C VAL A 327 -12.60 30.67 -33.06
N ARG A 328 -11.61 29.82 -33.33
CA ARG A 328 -11.72 28.73 -34.32
C ARG A 328 -12.43 27.53 -33.70
N GLU A 329 -12.84 26.59 -34.55
CA GLU A 329 -13.38 25.30 -34.11
C GLU A 329 -12.40 24.62 -33.13
N PRO A 330 -12.89 24.13 -31.97
CA PRO A 330 -12.02 23.58 -30.95
C PRO A 330 -11.43 22.25 -31.37
N LEU A 331 -10.15 22.04 -31.04
CA LEU A 331 -9.59 20.69 -30.98
C LEU A 331 -10.08 20.04 -29.68
N VAL A 332 -10.67 18.85 -29.78
CA VAL A 332 -11.17 18.10 -28.62
C VAL A 332 -10.20 16.99 -28.28
N GLU A 333 -9.65 17.04 -27.08
CA GLU A 333 -8.84 16.01 -26.47
C GLU A 333 -9.69 15.22 -25.48
N ARG A 334 -9.54 13.89 -25.47
CA ARG A 334 -10.29 12.97 -24.60
C ARG A 334 -9.32 12.03 -23.91
N ILE A 335 -9.47 11.87 -22.61
CA ILE A 335 -8.68 10.98 -21.78
C ILE A 335 -9.66 10.20 -20.91
N THR A 336 -9.67 8.88 -21.05
CA THR A 336 -10.47 8.02 -20.17
C THR A 336 -9.83 7.94 -18.79
N PRO A 337 -10.59 7.61 -17.72
CA PRO A 337 -10.02 7.42 -16.40
C PRO A 337 -8.86 6.40 -16.38
N GLU A 338 -8.96 5.33 -17.16
CA GLU A 338 -7.92 4.31 -17.29
C GLU A 338 -6.64 4.88 -17.89
N GLN A 339 -6.75 5.68 -18.95
CA GLN A 339 -5.59 6.34 -19.58
C GLN A 339 -4.94 7.35 -18.63
N ALA A 340 -5.75 8.12 -17.89
CA ALA A 340 -5.24 9.06 -16.89
C ALA A 340 -4.49 8.35 -15.77
N MET A 341 -5.02 7.22 -15.27
CA MET A 341 -4.39 6.40 -14.22
C MET A 341 -3.11 5.71 -14.72
N ALA A 342 -3.11 5.19 -15.94
CA ALA A 342 -1.93 4.59 -16.56
C ALA A 342 -0.79 5.62 -16.72
N ALA A 343 -1.10 6.86 -17.11
CA ALA A 343 -0.12 7.93 -17.27
C ALA A 343 0.53 8.40 -15.94
N HIS A 344 -0.18 8.26 -14.81
CA HIS A 344 0.30 8.67 -13.48
C HIS A 344 0.97 7.55 -12.67
N GLY A 345 1.16 6.36 -13.26
CA GLY A 345 1.91 5.26 -12.64
C GLY A 345 1.12 3.97 -12.37
N GLY A 346 -0.03 3.77 -13.02
CA GLY A 346 -0.75 2.51 -12.98
C GLY A 346 0.01 1.40 -13.72
N THR A 347 0.45 0.39 -12.97
CA THR A 347 0.93 -0.91 -13.47
C THR A 347 -0.01 -1.43 -14.55
N GLY A 348 0.58 -1.92 -15.65
CA GLY A 348 -0.13 -2.33 -16.86
C GLY A 348 -1.28 -3.30 -16.60
N THR A 349 -2.26 -3.26 -17.50
CA THR A 349 -3.42 -4.16 -17.54
C THR A 349 -2.95 -5.61 -17.35
N PRO A 350 -3.33 -6.30 -16.26
CA PRO A 350 -2.99 -7.70 -16.09
C PRO A 350 -3.66 -8.52 -17.20
N THR A 351 -2.88 -9.35 -17.87
CA THR A 351 -3.44 -10.39 -18.74
C THR A 351 -4.16 -11.39 -17.82
N PRO A 352 -5.38 -11.86 -18.13
CA PRO A 352 -6.04 -12.84 -17.27
C PRO A 352 -5.15 -14.09 -17.11
N PRO A 353 -4.82 -14.51 -15.88
CA PRO A 353 -4.01 -15.69 -15.65
C PRO A 353 -4.73 -16.93 -16.17
N ARG A 354 -3.95 -17.91 -16.65
CA ARG A 354 -4.48 -19.21 -17.07
C ARG A 354 -4.94 -19.97 -15.82
N ALA A 355 -6.09 -20.63 -15.92
CA ALA A 355 -6.58 -21.50 -14.85
C ALA A 355 -5.48 -22.50 -14.42
N PRO A 356 -5.15 -22.61 -13.13
CA PRO A 356 -4.07 -23.45 -12.68
C PRO A 356 -4.45 -24.93 -12.79
N GLU A 357 -3.60 -25.73 -13.43
CA GLU A 357 -3.59 -27.18 -13.21
C GLU A 357 -3.09 -27.45 -11.79
N ALA A 358 -3.51 -28.57 -11.18
CA ALA A 358 -3.06 -28.95 -9.84
C ALA A 358 -1.52 -29.04 -9.80
N VAL A 359 -0.88 -28.02 -9.22
CA VAL A 359 0.58 -27.90 -9.19
C VAL A 359 1.16 -28.87 -8.16
N ASP A 360 2.06 -29.75 -8.60
CA ASP A 360 2.88 -30.60 -7.73
C ASP A 360 3.68 -29.73 -6.74
N PRO A 361 3.66 -30.03 -5.42
CA PRO A 361 4.50 -29.36 -4.43
C PRO A 361 5.97 -29.26 -4.81
N ALA A 362 6.55 -30.20 -5.58
CA ALA A 362 7.93 -30.07 -6.05
C ALA A 362 8.09 -28.95 -7.10
N ALA A 363 7.12 -28.82 -8.02
CA ALA A 363 7.11 -27.79 -9.04
C ALA A 363 6.95 -26.38 -8.44
N LEU A 364 6.07 -26.22 -7.45
CA LEU A 364 5.90 -24.95 -6.74
C LEU A 364 7.19 -24.54 -5.99
N ARG A 365 7.89 -25.49 -5.35
CA ARG A 365 9.18 -25.19 -4.71
C ARG A 365 10.23 -24.73 -5.73
N ALA A 366 10.33 -25.41 -6.87
CA ALA A 366 11.27 -25.03 -7.92
C ALA A 366 10.99 -23.62 -8.45
N ALA A 367 9.73 -23.29 -8.61
CA ALA A 367 9.30 -22.02 -9.16
C ALA A 367 9.43 -20.86 -8.15
N LEU A 368 9.18 -21.10 -6.85
CA LEU A 368 9.58 -20.19 -5.76
C LEU A 368 11.08 -19.90 -5.76
N HIS A 369 11.91 -20.94 -5.92
CA HIS A 369 13.36 -20.80 -6.03
C HIS A 369 13.75 -19.94 -7.24
N GLU A 370 13.16 -20.20 -8.40
CA GLU A 370 13.43 -19.44 -9.62
C GLU A 370 12.99 -17.96 -9.50
N MET A 371 11.85 -17.69 -8.88
CA MET A 371 11.37 -16.33 -8.61
C MET A 371 12.37 -15.58 -7.70
N LEU A 372 12.79 -16.21 -6.60
CA LEU A 372 13.79 -15.62 -5.70
C LEU A 372 15.12 -15.38 -6.43
N ASP A 373 15.60 -16.36 -7.20
CA ASP A 373 16.87 -16.25 -7.93
C ASP A 373 16.83 -15.14 -8.98
N ARG A 374 15.75 -15.05 -9.78
CA ARG A 374 15.55 -13.96 -10.75
C ARG A 374 15.54 -12.60 -10.05
N GLN A 375 14.81 -12.50 -8.93
CA GLN A 375 14.67 -11.26 -8.20
C GLN A 375 15.97 -10.81 -7.52
N TYR A 376 16.69 -11.71 -6.84
CA TYR A 376 17.98 -11.40 -6.22
C TYR A 376 19.07 -11.15 -7.28
N SER A 377 19.02 -11.85 -8.42
CA SER A 377 19.96 -11.61 -9.53
C SER A 377 19.77 -10.23 -10.16
N LYS A 378 18.52 -9.75 -10.29
CA LYS A 378 18.22 -8.37 -10.72
C LYS A 378 18.73 -7.31 -9.73
N THR A 379 18.97 -7.72 -8.49
CA THR A 379 19.48 -6.86 -7.41
C THR A 379 21.01 -6.76 -7.39
N LEU A 380 21.71 -7.68 -8.07
CA LEU A 380 23.16 -7.68 -8.25
C LEU A 380 23.52 -6.85 -9.48
N GLY A 381 24.19 -5.72 -9.29
CA GLY A 381 24.69 -4.88 -10.41
C GLY A 381 23.99 -3.54 -10.60
N GLU A 382 22.89 -3.26 -9.91
CA GLU A 382 22.28 -1.92 -9.95
C GLU A 382 22.93 -1.00 -8.89
N PRO A 383 23.28 0.25 -9.25
CA PRO A 383 23.84 1.20 -8.30
C PRO A 383 22.78 1.56 -7.26
N VAL A 384 23.08 1.33 -5.99
CA VAL A 384 22.18 1.70 -4.88
C VAL A 384 22.38 3.19 -4.58
N PRO A 385 21.42 4.08 -4.90
CA PRO A 385 21.62 5.53 -4.79
C PRO A 385 21.93 5.97 -3.37
N MET A 386 21.35 5.27 -2.39
CA MET A 386 21.48 5.51 -0.96
C MET A 386 22.88 5.18 -0.41
N LEU A 387 23.70 4.44 -1.17
CA LEU A 387 25.10 4.11 -0.84
C LEU A 387 26.10 4.92 -1.68
N GLY A 388 25.65 6.03 -2.30
CA GLY A 388 26.47 6.87 -3.15
C GLY A 388 26.75 6.25 -4.53
N GLY A 389 25.82 5.46 -5.06
CA GLY A 389 25.94 4.86 -6.40
C GLY A 389 26.83 3.61 -6.46
N LYS A 390 27.15 3.00 -5.31
CA LYS A 390 27.93 1.76 -5.26
C LYS A 390 27.12 0.59 -5.84
N VAL A 391 27.79 -0.22 -6.65
CA VAL A 391 27.27 -1.41 -7.31
C VAL A 391 27.60 -2.64 -6.47
N THR A 392 26.62 -3.49 -6.18
CA THR A 392 26.81 -4.77 -5.47
C THR A 392 27.33 -5.84 -6.44
N THR A 393 28.65 -6.06 -6.47
CA THR A 393 29.29 -7.04 -7.38
C THR A 393 29.51 -8.43 -6.75
N HIS A 394 29.25 -8.59 -5.45
CA HIS A 394 29.34 -9.85 -4.69
C HIS A 394 28.26 -9.92 -3.59
N PRO A 395 27.83 -11.13 -3.12
CA PRO A 395 26.95 -11.24 -1.95
C PRO A 395 27.59 -10.50 -0.77
N PRO A 396 26.79 -9.79 0.06
CA PRO A 396 27.28 -8.68 0.85
C PRO A 396 28.39 -9.11 1.83
N ILE A 397 29.61 -8.64 1.56
CA ILE A 397 30.68 -8.55 2.54
C ILE A 397 30.76 -7.07 2.89
N LEU A 398 30.35 -6.74 4.11
CA LEU A 398 30.49 -5.39 4.66
C LEU A 398 31.98 -5.11 4.91
N ALA A 399 32.48 -4.03 4.30
CA ALA A 399 33.67 -3.34 4.78
C ALA A 399 33.33 -1.85 4.92
N ASP A 400 33.39 -1.39 6.17
CA ASP A 400 33.53 -0.02 6.64
C ASP A 400 32.78 1.09 5.89
N ALA A 401 31.56 1.35 6.34
CA ALA A 401 31.04 2.72 6.42
C ALA A 401 30.02 2.78 7.57
N GLY A 402 30.32 3.56 8.60
CA GLY A 402 29.38 3.83 9.68
C GLY A 402 28.13 4.51 9.12
N PHE A 403 27.00 3.80 9.11
CA PHE A 403 25.69 4.36 8.77
C PHE A 403 24.65 3.86 9.75
N GLY A 404 24.09 4.81 10.51
CA GLY A 404 22.92 4.61 11.34
C GLY A 404 21.64 4.79 10.52
N GLY A 405 20.65 3.94 10.82
CA GLY A 405 19.23 4.21 10.65
C GLY A 405 18.75 4.39 9.22
N LEU A 406 18.58 3.28 8.49
CA LEU A 406 17.98 3.27 7.16
C LEU A 406 16.97 2.12 7.08
N CYS A 407 15.69 2.44 7.24
CA CYS A 407 14.58 1.59 6.83
C CYS A 407 13.55 2.43 6.05
N CYS A 408 13.02 1.78 5.01
CA CYS A 408 11.70 1.95 4.39
C CYS A 408 11.40 3.05 3.36
N ASN A 409 12.26 3.29 2.35
CA ASN A 409 11.71 3.46 0.99
C ASN A 409 11.99 2.16 0.24
N GLN A 410 11.22 1.84 -0.80
CA GLN A 410 11.35 0.69 -1.72
C GLN A 410 12.74 0.58 -2.40
N ALA A 411 13.81 0.46 -1.62
CA ALA A 411 15.19 0.44 -2.04
C ALA A 411 15.90 -0.70 -1.31
N ARG A 412 15.91 -1.85 -1.98
CA ARG A 412 16.91 -2.93 -1.92
C ARG A 412 17.92 -2.81 -0.77
N MET A 413 17.59 -3.37 0.39
CA MET A 413 18.61 -3.81 1.34
C MET A 413 19.26 -5.08 0.78
N PRO A 414 20.59 -5.23 0.85
CA PRO A 414 21.23 -6.49 0.52
C PRO A 414 20.88 -7.50 1.62
N MET A 415 19.90 -8.36 1.34
CA MET A 415 19.57 -9.50 2.19
C MET A 415 20.77 -10.46 2.23
N ILE A 416 21.04 -10.99 3.42
CA ILE A 416 22.07 -11.99 3.68
C ILE A 416 21.66 -13.29 2.96
N VAL A 417 22.25 -13.54 1.78
CA VAL A 417 22.19 -14.86 1.15
C VAL A 417 23.17 -15.77 1.88
N ALA A 418 22.63 -16.73 2.63
CA ALA A 418 23.40 -17.83 3.19
C ALA A 418 23.99 -18.68 2.04
N LYS A 419 25.23 -18.41 1.63
CA LYS A 419 26.01 -19.35 0.83
C LYS A 419 26.34 -20.58 1.68
N GLY A 420 25.72 -21.71 1.35
CA GLY A 420 26.23 -23.03 1.74
C GLY A 420 25.17 -24.03 2.19
N PHE A 421 24.31 -24.50 1.28
CA PHE A 421 23.79 -25.86 1.32
C PHE A 421 24.20 -26.54 0.02
N ALA A 422 25.32 -27.25 0.04
CA ALA A 422 25.55 -28.32 -0.91
C ALA A 422 24.58 -29.47 -0.56
N PRO A 423 24.02 -30.20 -1.54
CA PRO A 423 23.15 -31.32 -1.26
C PRO A 423 23.95 -32.41 -0.54
N LEU A 424 23.58 -32.70 0.70
CA LEU A 424 23.92 -33.99 1.30
C LEU A 424 23.01 -35.02 0.62
N SER A 425 23.59 -35.79 -0.28
CA SER A 425 23.02 -37.02 -0.80
C SER A 425 22.73 -37.97 0.35
N LEU A 426 21.45 -38.30 0.53
CA LEU A 426 20.92 -39.63 0.84
C LEU A 426 19.46 -39.69 0.39
#